data_AF-A0A928XJU5-F1
#
_entry.id   AF-A0A928XJU5-F1
#
_cell.length_a   1.000
_cell.length_b   1.000
_cell.length_c   1.000
_cell.angle_alpha   90.00
_cell.angle_beta   90.00
_cell.angle_gamma   90.00
#
_symmetry.space_group_name_H-M   'P 1'
#
loop_
_entity.id
_entity.type
_entity.pdbx_description
1 polymer ?
#
loop_
_entity_poly.entity_id
_entity_poly.type
_entity_poly.pdbx_seq_one_letter_code
_entity_poly.pdbx_strand_id
1 'polypeptide(L)'
;MLRAACGVLAAALVAFAPVLARAQEPAPGPAPAPPAAAPQPQPQAQPQPQPQPYPYPPPYPYAQPYPYPYAQPYPYPYAARPLAAEMPYDPDKPIPDGYKVEERARKGAVIAGAIVAGVPYVIGLHVAAASGFENKSYWLVVPGVGPFLTLSTRDDSCDENDNDPNNNGENAAECLGDVAVAMLLVTDGLMQTAGGVVLAIGLTARKKVLVREQTSVKFGPMRVGRGRGLGLYGTF
;
A
#
# COMPACT_ATOMS: atom_id res chain seq x y z
N MET A 1 -42.94 2.22 6.11
CA MET A 1 -42.48 0.83 5.96
C MET A 1 -40.97 0.77 6.22
N LEU A 2 -40.55 0.95 7.48
CA LEU A 2 -39.14 1.21 7.85
C LEU A 2 -38.53 0.06 8.67
N ARG A 3 -38.88 -1.20 8.38
CA ARG A 3 -38.52 -2.36 9.23
C ARG A 3 -37.84 -3.54 8.55
N ALA A 4 -37.62 -3.53 7.23
CA ALA A 4 -37.07 -4.71 6.54
C ALA A 4 -35.61 -4.57 6.06
N ALA A 5 -35.07 -3.36 5.87
CA ALA A 5 -33.72 -3.17 5.32
C ALA A 5 -32.59 -3.13 6.39
N CYS A 6 -32.89 -3.39 7.66
CA CYS A 6 -31.91 -3.30 8.75
C CYS A 6 -31.09 -4.60 8.96
N GLY A 7 -31.36 -5.67 8.19
CA GLY A 7 -30.78 -7.00 8.43
C GLY A 7 -29.51 -7.34 7.65
N VAL A 8 -29.27 -6.70 6.50
CA VAL A 8 -28.20 -7.15 5.57
C VAL A 8 -26.93 -6.31 5.69
N LEU A 9 -27.01 -5.08 6.19
CA LEU A 9 -25.84 -4.21 6.38
C LEU A 9 -24.97 -4.61 7.59
N ALA A 10 -25.45 -5.48 8.47
CA ALA A 10 -24.69 -5.99 9.62
C ALA A 10 -23.79 -7.19 9.29
N ALA A 11 -23.96 -7.83 8.13
CA ALA A 11 -23.19 -9.03 7.76
C ALA A 11 -21.99 -8.75 6.83
N ALA A 12 -21.99 -7.66 6.08
CA ALA A 12 -20.90 -7.32 5.16
C ALA A 12 -19.71 -6.61 5.83
N LEU A 13 -19.88 -6.09 7.06
CA LEU A 13 -18.82 -5.44 7.83
C LEU A 13 -17.93 -6.42 8.63
N VAL A 14 -18.23 -7.73 8.63
CA VAL A 14 -17.48 -8.73 9.41
C VAL A 14 -16.50 -9.55 8.55
N ALA A 15 -16.52 -9.45 7.21
CA ALA A 15 -15.71 -10.31 6.34
C ALA A 15 -14.36 -9.72 5.88
N PHE A 16 -14.05 -8.46 6.20
CA PHE A 16 -12.78 -7.80 5.79
C PHE A 16 -11.82 -7.48 6.95
N ALA A 17 -11.89 -8.23 8.05
CA ALA A 17 -10.81 -8.30 9.03
C ALA A 17 -10.62 -9.77 9.44
N PRO A 18 -9.55 -10.42 8.95
CA PRO A 18 -8.33 -10.37 9.74
C PRO A 18 -7.05 -10.47 8.88
N VAL A 19 -6.54 -9.36 8.36
CA VAL A 19 -5.13 -9.34 7.90
C VAL A 19 -4.32 -8.18 8.50
N LEU A 20 -4.95 -7.12 9.02
CA LEU A 20 -4.21 -5.95 9.53
C LEU A 20 -4.42 -5.62 11.02
N ALA A 21 -5.24 -6.38 11.74
CA ALA A 21 -5.40 -6.27 13.19
C ALA A 21 -4.65 -7.40 13.93
N ARG A 22 -3.32 -7.43 13.82
CA ARG A 22 -2.52 -7.76 15.01
C ARG A 22 -2.26 -6.44 15.72
N ALA A 23 -3.25 -5.99 16.49
CA ALA A 23 -2.98 -5.09 17.60
C ALA A 23 -1.89 -5.78 18.44
N GLN A 24 -0.77 -5.09 18.67
CA GLN A 24 0.13 -5.45 19.76
C GLN A 24 -0.67 -5.21 21.04
N GLU A 25 -1.30 -6.27 21.52
CA GLU A 25 -1.72 -6.39 22.91
C GLU A 25 -0.53 -5.92 23.77
N PRO A 26 -0.73 -5.01 24.75
CA PRO A 26 0.34 -4.70 25.70
C PRO A 26 0.78 -6.03 26.28
N ALA A 27 2.06 -6.37 26.09
CA ALA A 27 2.59 -7.68 26.43
C ALA A 27 2.10 -8.05 27.85
N PRO A 28 1.37 -9.16 28.03
CA PRO A 28 1.05 -9.63 29.36
C PRO A 28 2.37 -9.70 30.12
N GLY A 29 2.40 -9.12 31.33
CA GLY A 29 3.56 -9.23 32.21
C GLY A 29 4.03 -10.70 32.22
N PRO A 30 5.35 -10.96 32.24
CA PRO A 30 5.90 -12.27 31.91
C PRO A 30 5.14 -13.36 32.66
N ALA A 31 4.33 -14.12 31.91
CA ALA A 31 3.65 -15.27 32.45
C ALA A 31 4.73 -16.18 33.06
N PRO A 32 4.51 -16.74 34.26
CA PRO A 32 5.44 -17.70 34.83
C PRO A 32 5.74 -18.76 33.77
N ALA A 33 7.03 -18.96 33.50
CA ALA A 33 7.49 -19.81 32.42
C ALA A 33 6.75 -21.15 32.48
N PRO A 34 6.05 -21.55 31.40
CA PRO A 34 5.40 -22.85 31.38
C PRO A 34 6.46 -23.93 31.67
N PRO A 35 6.11 -25.00 32.42
CA PRO A 35 7.00 -26.13 32.62
C PRO A 35 7.55 -26.55 31.26
N ALA A 36 8.86 -26.69 31.15
CA ALA A 36 9.54 -27.03 29.90
C ALA A 36 8.79 -28.18 29.21
N ALA A 37 8.17 -27.88 28.06
CA ALA A 37 7.48 -28.88 27.28
C ALA A 37 8.49 -29.97 26.93
N ALA A 38 8.12 -31.22 27.18
CA ALA A 38 8.93 -32.37 26.79
C ALA A 38 9.32 -32.23 25.31
N PRO A 39 10.57 -32.55 24.92
CA PRO A 39 11.02 -32.39 23.55
C PRO A 39 10.05 -33.07 22.58
N GLN A 40 9.38 -32.28 21.74
CA GLN A 40 8.59 -32.86 20.66
C GLN A 40 9.56 -33.61 19.73
N PRO A 41 9.19 -34.81 19.25
CA PRO A 41 9.98 -35.53 18.25
C PRO A 41 10.20 -34.61 17.04
N GLN A 42 11.46 -34.32 16.73
CA GLN A 42 11.79 -33.55 15.53
C GLN A 42 11.18 -34.26 14.30
N PRO A 43 10.49 -33.53 13.41
CA PRO A 43 10.07 -34.07 12.13
C PRO A 43 11.29 -34.66 11.43
N GLN A 44 11.23 -35.95 11.12
CA GLN A 44 12.29 -36.62 10.37
C GLN A 44 12.50 -35.85 9.07
N ALA A 45 13.73 -35.35 8.88
CA ALA A 45 14.12 -34.67 7.66
C ALA A 45 13.80 -35.57 6.46
N GLN A 46 12.94 -35.08 5.57
CA GLN A 46 12.72 -35.75 4.29
C GLN A 46 14.07 -35.86 3.55
N PRO A 47 14.40 -37.02 2.98
CA PRO A 47 15.62 -37.20 2.21
C PRO A 47 15.71 -36.14 1.11
N GLN A 48 16.78 -35.35 1.10
CA GLN A 48 17.07 -34.45 -0.02
C GLN A 48 17.21 -35.29 -1.30
N PRO A 49 16.58 -34.87 -2.43
CA PRO A 49 16.79 -35.50 -3.72
C PRO A 49 18.28 -35.53 -4.05
N GLN A 50 18.80 -36.72 -4.37
CA GLN A 50 20.19 -36.87 -4.80
C GLN A 50 20.44 -36.04 -6.07
N PRO A 51 21.57 -35.30 -6.14
CA PRO A 51 21.93 -34.54 -7.33
C PRO A 51 22.10 -35.49 -8.52
N GLN A 52 21.38 -35.22 -9.61
CA GLN A 52 21.50 -36.01 -10.82
C GLN A 52 22.89 -35.84 -11.45
N PRO A 53 23.50 -36.90 -12.00
CA PRO A 53 24.80 -36.83 -12.67
C PRO A 53 24.74 -35.89 -13.87
N TYR A 54 25.64 -34.91 -13.92
CA TYR A 54 25.79 -34.05 -15.08
C TYR A 54 26.22 -34.87 -16.32
N PRO A 55 25.57 -34.69 -17.48
CA PRO A 55 25.99 -35.32 -18.73
C PRO A 55 27.41 -34.90 -19.11
N TYR A 56 28.23 -35.89 -19.47
CA TYR A 56 29.59 -35.67 -19.96
C TYR A 56 29.57 -34.86 -21.28
N PRO A 57 30.39 -33.81 -21.44
CA PRO A 57 30.50 -33.10 -22.70
C PRO A 57 31.16 -33.98 -23.78
N PRO A 58 30.73 -33.88 -25.05
CA PRO A 58 31.30 -34.65 -26.14
C PRO A 58 32.77 -34.25 -26.41
N PRO A 59 33.61 -35.20 -26.87
CA PRO A 59 35.01 -34.96 -27.17
C PRO A 59 35.17 -33.96 -28.33
N TYR A 60 35.93 -32.90 -28.09
CA TYR A 60 36.23 -31.87 -29.07
C TYR A 60 37.20 -32.38 -30.15
N PRO A 61 36.98 -32.02 -31.43
CA PRO A 61 37.90 -32.33 -32.51
C PRO A 61 39.18 -31.48 -32.45
N TYR A 62 40.22 -32.05 -33.07
CA TYR A 62 41.63 -31.69 -33.10
C TYR A 62 42.03 -30.20 -33.08
N ALA A 63 43.14 -29.98 -32.36
CA ALA A 63 43.79 -28.71 -32.06
C ALA A 63 44.17 -27.87 -33.30
N GLN A 64 43.74 -26.62 -33.28
CA GLN A 64 44.32 -25.52 -34.06
C GLN A 64 45.46 -24.89 -33.23
N PRO A 65 46.56 -24.41 -33.86
CA PRO A 65 47.67 -23.78 -33.17
C PRO A 65 47.22 -22.50 -32.46
N TYR A 66 47.40 -22.47 -31.14
CA TYR A 66 46.97 -21.39 -30.27
C TYR A 66 47.79 -20.10 -30.52
N PRO A 67 47.13 -18.96 -30.82
CA PRO A 67 47.78 -17.65 -30.76
C PRO A 67 48.12 -17.30 -29.31
N TYR A 68 49.26 -16.63 -29.13
CA TYR A 68 49.83 -16.21 -27.85
C TYR A 68 48.78 -15.63 -26.89
N PRO A 69 48.74 -16.06 -25.62
CA PRO A 69 47.82 -15.51 -24.64
C PRO A 69 48.19 -14.06 -24.36
N TYR A 70 47.34 -13.14 -24.82
CA TYR A 70 47.39 -11.75 -24.38
C TYR A 70 47.27 -11.73 -22.85
N ALA A 71 48.22 -11.05 -22.20
CA ALA A 71 48.22 -10.86 -20.76
C ALA A 71 46.84 -10.35 -20.31
N GLN A 72 46.17 -11.16 -19.47
CA GLN A 72 44.89 -10.80 -18.90
C GLN A 72 45.07 -9.48 -18.11
N PRO A 73 44.28 -8.43 -18.40
CA PRO A 73 44.36 -7.19 -17.64
C PRO A 73 44.08 -7.49 -16.17
N TYR A 74 44.95 -6.98 -15.30
CA TYR A 74 44.84 -7.13 -13.86
C TYR A 74 43.41 -6.84 -13.39
N PRO A 75 42.83 -7.68 -12.51
CA PRO A 75 41.52 -7.41 -11.94
C PRO A 75 41.58 -6.05 -11.25
N TYR A 76 40.82 -5.09 -11.78
CA TYR A 76 40.67 -3.78 -11.18
C TYR A 76 40.29 -3.97 -9.70
N PRO A 77 40.94 -3.25 -8.77
CA PRO A 77 40.57 -3.30 -7.37
C PRO A 77 39.08 -3.00 -7.28
N TYR A 78 38.31 -3.89 -6.66
CA TYR A 78 36.88 -3.70 -6.44
C TYR A 78 36.67 -2.29 -5.90
N ALA A 79 36.13 -1.40 -6.75
CA ALA A 79 35.78 -0.06 -6.34
C ALA A 79 34.89 -0.22 -5.10
N ALA A 80 35.33 0.36 -3.98
CA ALA A 80 34.61 0.28 -2.73
C ALA A 80 33.15 0.66 -3.01
N ARG A 81 32.24 -0.29 -2.80
CA ARG A 81 30.82 -0.04 -3.06
C ARG A 81 30.44 1.22 -2.28
N PRO A 82 29.83 2.22 -2.93
CA PRO A 82 29.41 3.42 -2.22
C PRO A 82 28.51 2.99 -1.07
N LEU A 83 28.88 3.40 0.15
CA LEU A 83 28.10 3.14 1.36
C LEU A 83 26.65 3.58 1.10
N ALA A 84 25.69 2.72 1.48
CA ALA A 84 24.27 2.98 1.25
C ALA A 84 23.85 4.30 1.90
N ALA A 85 23.10 5.13 1.17
CA ALA A 85 22.62 6.42 1.69
C ALA A 85 21.67 6.27 2.89
N GLU A 86 20.97 5.14 2.96
CA GLU A 86 20.01 4.82 4.02
C GLU A 86 20.25 3.39 4.53
N MET A 87 20.30 3.22 5.85
CA MET A 87 20.36 1.92 6.51
C MET A 87 19.21 1.78 7.53
N PRO A 88 18.63 0.59 7.72
CA PRO A 88 17.67 0.34 8.80
C PRO A 88 18.31 0.65 10.15
N TYR A 89 17.59 1.36 11.01
CA TYR A 89 18.04 1.57 12.39
C TYR A 89 17.87 0.27 13.18
N ASP A 90 18.96 -0.18 13.79
CA ASP A 90 19.02 -1.33 14.68
C ASP A 90 19.41 -0.82 16.07
N PRO A 91 18.56 -0.96 17.09
CA PRO A 91 18.83 -0.41 18.43
C PRO A 91 19.99 -1.13 19.14
N ASP A 92 20.34 -2.35 18.73
CA ASP A 92 21.37 -3.16 19.38
C ASP A 92 22.77 -2.91 18.81
N LYS A 93 22.87 -2.15 17.72
CA LYS A 93 24.14 -1.83 17.05
C LYS A 93 24.52 -0.37 17.27
N PRO A 94 25.80 -0.07 17.54
CA PRO A 94 26.27 1.30 17.58
C PRO A 94 26.05 1.97 16.23
N ILE A 95 25.70 3.25 16.26
CA ILE A 95 25.49 4.05 15.05
C ILE A 95 26.86 4.20 14.34
N PRO A 96 26.99 3.78 13.07
CA PRO A 96 28.24 3.93 12.34
C PRO A 96 28.62 5.40 12.18
N ASP A 97 29.92 5.68 12.16
CA ASP A 97 30.42 7.04 12.02
C ASP A 97 29.94 7.70 10.72
N GLY A 98 29.59 8.99 10.79
CA GLY A 98 28.98 9.73 9.69
C GLY A 98 27.54 9.28 9.34
N TYR A 99 26.81 8.65 10.26
CA TYR A 99 25.36 8.46 10.15
C TYR A 99 24.64 9.12 11.32
N LYS A 100 23.43 9.60 11.06
CA LYS A 100 22.52 10.11 12.08
C LYS A 100 21.17 9.43 11.99
N VAL A 101 20.50 9.32 13.13
CA VAL A 101 19.14 8.78 13.20
C VAL A 101 18.16 9.86 12.74
N GLU A 102 17.41 9.57 11.68
CA GLU A 102 16.28 10.39 11.25
C GLU A 102 14.98 9.60 11.36
N GLU A 103 13.90 10.28 11.78
CA GLU A 103 12.56 9.75 11.68
C GLU A 103 11.94 10.12 10.34
N ARG A 104 11.49 9.12 9.58
CA ARG A 104 10.84 9.35 8.28
C ARG A 104 9.48 8.69 8.23
N ALA A 105 8.53 9.37 7.59
CA ALA A 105 7.25 8.78 7.23
C ALA A 105 7.45 7.57 6.31
N ARG A 106 6.56 6.58 6.42
CA ARG A 106 6.58 5.39 5.56
C ARG A 106 6.06 5.76 4.17
N LYS A 107 6.95 6.22 3.29
CA LYS A 107 6.61 6.66 1.92
C LYS A 107 5.67 5.69 1.19
N GLY A 108 5.91 4.38 1.29
CA GLY A 108 5.06 3.37 0.66
C GLY A 108 3.60 3.40 1.13
N ALA A 109 3.37 3.52 2.45
CA ALA A 109 2.02 3.60 3.00
C ALA A 109 1.32 4.92 2.63
N VAL A 110 2.07 6.03 2.64
CA VAL A 110 1.54 7.34 2.21
C VAL A 110 1.11 7.30 0.74
N ILE A 111 1.96 6.78 -0.15
CA ILE A 111 1.66 6.70 -1.58
C ILE A 111 0.48 5.75 -1.84
N ALA A 112 0.50 4.56 -1.23
CA ALA A 112 -0.57 3.59 -1.39
C ALA A 112 -1.92 4.13 -0.88
N GLY A 113 -1.93 4.71 0.33
CA GLY A 113 -3.14 5.31 0.91
C GLY A 113 -3.67 6.48 0.09
N ALA A 114 -2.78 7.34 -0.42
CA ALA A 114 -3.16 8.46 -1.28
C ALA A 114 -3.79 8.01 -2.61
N ILE A 115 -3.26 6.95 -3.23
CA ILE A 115 -3.83 6.41 -4.48
C ILE A 115 -5.20 5.77 -4.20
N VAL A 116 -5.27 4.89 -3.20
CA VAL A 116 -6.49 4.12 -2.87
C VAL A 116 -7.62 5.04 -2.41
N ALA A 117 -7.32 6.12 -1.66
CA ALA A 117 -8.35 7.09 -1.28
C ALA A 117 -8.62 8.15 -2.35
N GLY A 118 -7.58 8.61 -3.05
CA GLY A 118 -7.67 9.77 -3.94
C GLY A 118 -8.30 9.47 -5.28
N VAL A 119 -7.98 8.34 -5.92
CA VAL A 119 -8.51 7.99 -7.26
C VAL A 119 -10.04 7.84 -7.24
N PRO A 120 -10.63 6.98 -6.38
CA PRO A 120 -12.08 6.86 -6.27
C PRO A 120 -12.77 8.20 -5.99
N TYR A 121 -12.22 8.98 -5.05
CA TYR A 121 -12.75 10.30 -4.71
C TYR A 121 -12.79 11.27 -5.90
N VAL A 122 -11.71 11.34 -6.70
CA VAL A 122 -11.67 12.21 -7.87
C VAL A 122 -12.67 11.76 -8.94
N ILE A 123 -12.84 10.45 -9.14
CA ILE A 123 -13.84 9.91 -10.07
C ILE A 123 -15.25 10.25 -9.59
N GLY A 124 -15.56 10.01 -8.31
CA GLY A 124 -16.85 10.35 -7.71
C GLY A 124 -17.16 11.84 -7.78
N LEU A 125 -16.17 12.69 -7.49
CA LEU A 125 -16.29 14.14 -7.63
C LEU A 125 -16.53 14.56 -9.08
N HIS A 126 -15.88 13.91 -10.05
CA HIS A 126 -16.08 14.20 -11.47
C HIS A 126 -17.48 13.82 -11.94
N VAL A 127 -18.00 12.66 -11.52
CA VAL A 127 -19.38 12.23 -11.80
C VAL A 127 -20.39 13.19 -11.18
N ALA A 128 -20.18 13.60 -9.92
CA ALA A 128 -21.04 14.57 -9.24
C ALA A 128 -21.02 15.96 -9.91
N ALA A 129 -19.86 16.39 -10.39
CA ALA A 129 -19.72 17.64 -11.14
C ALA A 129 -20.40 17.55 -12.51
N ALA A 130 -20.30 16.41 -13.19
CA ALA A 130 -20.95 16.18 -14.49
C ALA A 130 -22.50 16.15 -14.38
N SER A 131 -23.04 15.70 -13.26
CA SER A 131 -24.49 15.74 -12.99
C SER A 131 -25.00 17.05 -12.38
N GLY A 132 -24.17 18.10 -12.36
CA GLY A 132 -24.58 19.42 -11.85
C GLY A 132 -24.93 19.43 -10.36
N PHE A 133 -24.48 18.45 -9.58
CA PHE A 133 -24.86 18.24 -8.17
C PHE A 133 -26.36 18.05 -7.92
N GLU A 134 -27.12 17.65 -8.92
CA GLU A 134 -28.53 17.30 -8.78
C GLU A 134 -28.71 16.07 -7.85
N ASN A 135 -29.91 15.88 -7.31
CA ASN A 135 -30.25 14.73 -6.44
C ASN A 135 -29.39 14.58 -5.17
N LYS A 136 -29.11 15.69 -4.48
CA LYS A 136 -28.35 15.71 -3.20
C LYS A 136 -26.90 15.19 -3.35
N SER A 137 -26.36 15.19 -4.56
CA SER A 137 -24.98 14.77 -4.86
C SER A 137 -23.90 15.69 -4.25
N TYR A 138 -24.28 16.84 -3.68
CA TYR A 138 -23.37 17.75 -2.99
C TYR A 138 -22.63 17.10 -1.80
N TRP A 139 -23.17 16.03 -1.21
CA TRP A 139 -22.51 15.29 -0.14
C TRP A 139 -21.22 14.58 -0.58
N LEU A 140 -21.06 14.26 -1.88
CA LEU A 140 -19.87 13.59 -2.43
C LEU A 140 -18.59 14.44 -2.35
N VAL A 141 -18.71 15.74 -2.06
CA VAL A 141 -17.55 16.63 -1.87
C VAL A 141 -16.81 16.32 -0.56
N VAL A 142 -17.44 15.62 0.39
CA VAL A 142 -16.81 15.22 1.65
C VAL A 142 -16.18 13.84 1.48
N PRO A 143 -14.84 13.70 1.44
CA PRO A 143 -14.19 12.41 1.25
C PRO A 143 -14.50 11.44 2.40
N GLY A 144 -14.63 10.16 2.08
CA GLY A 144 -14.84 9.07 3.04
C GLY A 144 -16.25 8.99 3.65
N VAL A 145 -16.94 10.11 3.87
CA VAL A 145 -18.30 10.15 4.45
C VAL A 145 -19.37 10.43 3.40
N GLY A 146 -19.02 11.17 2.35
CA GLY A 146 -19.92 11.57 1.26
C GLY A 146 -20.68 10.42 0.62
N PRO A 147 -20.02 9.33 0.19
CA PRO A 147 -20.71 8.20 -0.44
C PRO A 147 -21.79 7.57 0.45
N PHE A 148 -21.54 7.46 1.76
CA PHE A 148 -22.51 6.92 2.72
C PHE A 148 -23.69 7.87 2.96
N LEU A 149 -23.43 9.18 3.03
CA LEU A 149 -24.48 10.19 3.17
C LEU A 149 -25.37 10.23 1.92
N THR A 150 -24.77 10.24 0.73
CA THR A 150 -25.51 10.16 -0.53
C THR A 150 -26.40 8.93 -0.55
N LEU A 151 -25.88 7.76 -0.15
CA LEU A 151 -26.66 6.52 -0.09
C LEU A 151 -27.82 6.60 0.93
N SER A 152 -27.62 7.26 2.08
CA SER A 152 -28.67 7.43 3.10
C SER A 152 -29.78 8.40 2.71
N THR A 153 -29.48 9.33 1.80
CA THR A 153 -30.42 10.39 1.37
C THR A 153 -31.07 10.11 0.02
N ARG A 154 -30.68 9.01 -0.63
CA ARG A 154 -31.22 8.57 -1.91
C ARG A 154 -32.60 7.95 -1.64
N ASP A 155 -33.59 8.43 -2.38
CA ASP A 155 -34.94 7.91 -2.30
C ASP A 155 -35.01 6.66 -3.20
N ASP A 156 -35.39 5.51 -2.66
CA ASP A 156 -35.45 4.25 -3.40
C ASP A 156 -36.62 4.29 -4.40
N SER A 157 -36.32 4.48 -5.69
CA SER A 157 -37.30 4.48 -6.79
C SER A 157 -37.87 3.10 -7.08
N CYS A 158 -37.21 2.03 -6.61
CA CYS A 158 -37.69 0.66 -6.72
C CYS A 158 -38.64 0.29 -5.58
N ASP A 159 -39.70 1.07 -5.38
CA ASP A 159 -40.76 0.66 -4.47
C ASP A 159 -41.67 -0.34 -5.19
N GLU A 160 -41.71 -1.58 -4.70
CA GLU A 160 -42.40 -2.75 -5.28
C GLU A 160 -43.94 -2.59 -5.33
N ASN A 161 -44.47 -1.41 -5.04
CA ASN A 161 -45.90 -1.14 -4.92
C ASN A 161 -46.51 -0.39 -6.11
N ASP A 162 -45.73 0.02 -7.11
CA ASP A 162 -46.27 0.51 -8.38
C ASP A 162 -46.76 -0.66 -9.23
N ASN A 163 -47.93 -1.18 -8.85
CA ASN A 163 -48.73 -2.12 -9.64
C ASN A 163 -49.40 -1.38 -10.82
N ASP A 164 -48.65 -0.63 -11.62
CA ASP A 164 -49.17 -0.08 -12.87
C ASP A 164 -49.06 -1.16 -13.97
N PRO A 165 -50.16 -1.83 -14.34
CA PRO A 165 -50.13 -2.91 -15.33
C PRO A 165 -49.77 -2.44 -16.75
N ASN A 166 -49.62 -1.13 -16.98
CA ASN A 166 -49.27 -0.59 -18.28
C ASN A 166 -47.76 -0.38 -18.49
N ASN A 167 -46.93 -0.42 -17.44
CA ASN A 167 -45.47 -0.28 -17.54
C ASN A 167 -44.80 -1.63 -17.80
N ASN A 168 -44.89 -2.08 -19.05
CA ASN A 168 -44.34 -3.35 -19.52
C ASN A 168 -42.81 -3.28 -19.70
N GLY A 169 -42.04 -3.46 -18.63
CA GLY A 169 -40.67 -4.02 -18.71
C GLY A 169 -39.48 -3.07 -18.87
N GLU A 170 -39.67 -1.76 -19.05
CA GLU A 170 -38.54 -0.80 -19.13
C GLU A 170 -37.90 -0.53 -17.75
N ASN A 171 -38.64 -0.77 -16.65
CA ASN A 171 -38.21 -0.43 -15.29
C ASN A 171 -37.17 -1.40 -14.69
N ALA A 172 -37.02 -2.61 -15.25
CA ALA A 172 -36.08 -3.60 -14.70
C ALA A 172 -34.62 -3.20 -14.92
N ALA A 173 -34.31 -2.58 -16.05
CA ALA A 173 -32.96 -2.10 -16.36
C ALA A 173 -32.58 -0.88 -15.51
N GLU A 174 -33.53 0.03 -15.26
CA GLU A 174 -33.33 1.19 -14.38
C GLU A 174 -33.09 0.77 -12.94
N CYS A 175 -33.88 -0.19 -12.42
CA CYS A 175 -33.68 -0.69 -11.06
C CYS A 175 -32.33 -1.42 -10.89
N LEU A 176 -31.88 -2.18 -11.90
CA LEU A 176 -30.54 -2.78 -11.89
C LEU A 176 -29.44 -1.69 -11.88
N GLY A 177 -29.66 -0.59 -12.61
CA GLY A 177 -28.77 0.57 -12.62
C GLY A 177 -28.66 1.21 -11.24
N ASP A 178 -29.77 1.40 -10.54
CA ASP A 178 -29.79 1.96 -9.18
C ASP A 178 -29.01 1.09 -8.19
N VAL A 179 -29.24 -0.22 -8.21
CA VAL A 179 -28.50 -1.17 -7.36
C VAL A 179 -27.00 -1.17 -7.70
N ALA A 180 -26.64 -1.11 -8.98
CA ALA A 180 -25.24 -1.05 -9.39
C ALA A 180 -24.56 0.24 -8.91
N VAL A 181 -25.23 1.40 -8.99
CA VAL A 181 -24.71 2.67 -8.48
C VAL A 181 -24.59 2.64 -6.96
N ALA A 182 -25.57 2.08 -6.24
CA ALA A 182 -25.48 1.91 -4.80
C ALA A 182 -24.28 1.03 -4.39
N MET A 183 -24.08 -0.10 -5.07
CA MET A 183 -22.92 -0.97 -4.84
C MET A 183 -21.59 -0.29 -5.15
N LEU A 184 -21.53 0.51 -6.23
CA LEU A 184 -20.36 1.33 -6.55
C LEU A 184 -20.09 2.38 -5.46
N LEU A 185 -21.12 3.05 -4.94
CA LEU A 185 -20.99 4.03 -3.85
C LEU A 185 -20.52 3.40 -2.54
N VAL A 186 -21.03 2.22 -2.17
CA VAL A 186 -20.55 1.48 -0.98
C VAL A 186 -19.09 1.09 -1.16
N THR A 187 -18.73 0.56 -2.33
CA THR A 187 -17.37 0.14 -2.63
C THR A 187 -16.40 1.33 -2.61
N ASP A 188 -16.82 2.45 -3.20
CA ASP A 188 -16.10 3.73 -3.20
C ASP A 188 -15.86 4.24 -1.76
N GLY A 189 -16.91 4.28 -0.94
CA GLY A 189 -16.81 4.67 0.48
C GLY A 189 -15.86 3.78 1.29
N LEU A 190 -15.89 2.45 1.06
CA LEU A 190 -14.96 1.51 1.70
C LEU A 190 -13.51 1.73 1.24
N MET A 191 -13.26 1.95 -0.05
CA MET A 191 -11.92 2.23 -0.55
C MET A 191 -11.38 3.55 -0.02
N GLN A 192 -12.19 4.61 0.01
CA GLN A 192 -11.79 5.91 0.53
C GLN A 192 -11.46 5.86 2.03
N THR A 193 -12.28 5.17 2.83
CA THR A 193 -12.03 5.02 4.26
C THR A 193 -10.80 4.15 4.54
N ALA A 194 -10.66 3.00 3.87
CA ALA A 194 -9.49 2.14 4.01
C ALA A 194 -8.19 2.84 3.57
N GLY A 195 -8.21 3.48 2.40
CA GLY A 195 -7.08 4.27 1.88
C GLY A 195 -6.72 5.44 2.80
N GLY A 196 -7.74 6.13 3.35
CA GLY A 196 -7.58 7.21 4.31
C GLY A 196 -6.91 6.76 5.61
N VAL A 197 -7.30 5.60 6.14
CA VAL A 197 -6.66 5.00 7.33
C VAL A 197 -5.20 4.63 7.03
N VAL A 198 -4.92 3.99 5.89
CA VAL A 198 -3.54 3.64 5.49
C VAL A 198 -2.68 4.89 5.30
N LEU A 199 -3.24 5.95 4.70
CA LEU A 199 -2.57 7.24 4.55
C LEU A 199 -2.26 7.87 5.92
N ALA A 200 -3.24 7.90 6.82
CA ALA A 200 -3.07 8.43 8.18
C ALA A 200 -2.01 7.65 8.97
N ILE A 201 -2.00 6.32 8.87
CA ILE A 201 -0.96 5.47 9.46
C ILE A 201 0.39 5.77 8.79
N GLY A 202 0.45 5.94 7.48
CA GLY A 202 1.69 6.28 6.77
C GLY A 202 2.31 7.60 7.21
N LEU A 203 1.47 8.58 7.56
CA LEU A 203 1.87 9.91 8.03
C LEU A 203 2.25 9.91 9.52
N THR A 204 1.58 9.11 10.35
CA THR A 204 1.81 9.07 11.80
C THR A 204 2.86 8.04 12.22
N ALA A 205 2.91 6.87 11.57
CA ALA A 205 3.88 5.81 11.85
C ALA A 205 5.24 6.12 11.22
N ARG A 206 6.10 6.79 11.99
CA ARG A 206 7.48 7.09 11.60
C ARG A 206 8.37 5.86 11.77
N LYS A 207 9.29 5.65 10.83
CA LYS A 207 10.39 4.68 10.99
C LYS A 207 11.69 5.42 11.28
N LYS A 208 12.48 4.90 12.20
CA LYS A 208 13.86 5.34 12.42
C LYS A 208 14.73 4.75 11.32
N VAL A 209 15.48 5.59 10.63
CA VAL A 209 16.45 5.19 9.62
C VAL A 209 17.76 5.90 9.89
N LEU A 210 18.86 5.21 9.66
CA LEU A 210 20.18 5.79 9.68
C LEU A 210 20.42 6.41 8.30
N VAL A 211 20.60 7.71 8.28
CA VAL A 211 20.87 8.47 7.06
C VAL A 211 22.31 8.90 7.13
N ARG A 212 23.05 8.59 6.06
CA ARG A 212 24.43 9.00 5.97
C ARG A 212 24.47 10.53 6.00
N GLU A 213 25.35 11.08 6.82
CA GLU A 213 25.68 12.49 6.90
C GLU A 213 26.52 12.88 5.68
N GLN A 214 25.95 12.66 4.50
CA GLN A 214 26.47 13.22 3.27
C GLN A 214 25.96 14.65 3.19
N THR A 215 26.86 15.52 2.73
CA THR A 215 26.63 16.90 2.29
C THR A 215 25.21 17.06 1.72
N SER A 216 24.26 17.47 2.56
CA SER A 216 22.84 17.46 2.20
C SER A 216 22.58 18.70 1.35
N VAL A 217 22.62 18.52 0.04
CA VAL A 217 22.27 19.56 -0.92
C VAL A 217 20.74 19.67 -0.94
N LYS A 218 20.21 20.71 -0.29
CA LYS A 218 18.77 21.01 -0.27
C LYS A 218 18.46 22.08 -1.31
N PHE A 219 17.38 21.88 -2.04
CA PHE A 219 16.77 22.91 -2.88
C PHE A 219 15.78 23.69 -2.03
N GLY A 220 15.86 25.01 -2.06
CA GLY A 220 14.85 25.86 -1.43
C GLY A 220 14.79 27.24 -2.06
N PRO A 221 13.72 28.00 -1.81
CA PRO A 221 13.64 29.37 -2.29
C PRO A 221 14.75 30.20 -1.64
N MET A 222 15.56 30.90 -2.45
CA MET A 222 16.55 31.87 -1.98
C MET A 222 16.31 33.23 -2.64
N ARG A 223 16.64 34.31 -1.92
CA ARG A 223 16.63 35.66 -2.52
C ARG A 223 17.88 35.83 -3.38
N VAL A 224 17.70 36.17 -4.66
CA VAL A 224 18.78 36.53 -5.58
C VAL A 224 18.54 37.97 -6.01
N GLY A 225 19.30 38.91 -5.45
CA GLY A 225 19.08 40.34 -5.66
C GLY A 225 17.69 40.80 -5.16
N ARG A 226 16.89 41.40 -6.05
CA ARG A 226 15.51 41.82 -5.75
C ARG A 226 14.45 40.75 -6.06
N GLY A 227 14.82 39.58 -6.60
CA GLY A 227 13.90 38.49 -6.98
C GLY A 227 13.87 37.30 -6.01
N ARG A 228 12.90 36.39 -6.20
CA ARG A 228 12.88 35.04 -5.60
C ARG A 228 13.42 34.04 -6.62
N GLY A 229 14.45 33.29 -6.27
CA GLY A 229 15.02 32.20 -7.05
C GLY A 229 15.00 30.88 -6.30
N LEU A 230 15.40 29.80 -6.97
CA LEU A 230 15.67 28.49 -6.36
C LEU A 230 17.18 28.38 -6.12
N GLY A 231 17.55 28.15 -4.86
CA GLY A 231 18.94 28.02 -4.43
C GLY A 231 19.25 26.61 -3.97
N LEU A 232 20.52 26.23 -4.13
CA LEU A 232 21.11 25.05 -3.51
C LEU A 232 21.90 25.48 -2.28
N TYR A 233 21.58 24.91 -1.13
CA TYR A 233 22.35 25.10 0.09
C TYR A 233 22.60 23.75 0.75
N GLY A 234 23.81 23.59 1.28
CA GLY A 234 24.26 22.38 1.94
C GLY A 234 25.61 22.62 2.58
N THR A 235 25.96 21.80 3.56
CA THR A 235 27.35 21.67 3.99
C THR A 235 28.09 20.87 2.94
N PHE A 236 29.27 21.31 2.55
CA PHE A 236 30.19 20.62 1.63
C PHE A 236 31.47 20.25 2.37
#